data_AF-A0A4S0JEW4-F1
#
_entry.id   AF-A0A4S0JEW4-F1
#
_cell.length_a   1.000
_cell.length_b   1.000
_cell.length_c   1.000
_cell.angle_alpha   90.00
_cell.angle_beta   90.00
_cell.angle_gamma   90.00
#
_symmetry.space_group_name_H-M   'P 1'
#
loop_
_entity.id
_entity.type
_entity.pdbx_description
1 polymer ?
#
loop_
_entity_poly.entity_id
_entity_poly.type
_entity_poly.pdbx_seq_one_letter_code
_entity_poly.pdbx_strand_id
1 'polypeptide(L)'
;HDNGLITLNVAEADSAERERRRIEMGENYRTLLGHFRHELGHYYWDRLIRDDPQGLEAFRALFGDERADYEQALKAYYANGAAPDWQQNHISAYATSHPWEDWAETFAHHLHITDTLEMVHALSFPLGRLETVDADAIPRGDTGGRLQPAPTDPDPAPEPF
;
A
#
# COMPACT_ATOMS: atom_id res chain seq x y z
N HIS A 1 13.00 -7.10 -10.85
CA HIS A 1 12.26 -7.23 -12.10
C HIS A 1 13.21 -7.36 -13.29
N ASP A 2 12.95 -8.32 -14.18
CA ASP A 2 13.78 -8.60 -15.36
C ASP A 2 12.94 -8.32 -16.63
N ASN A 3 13.22 -7.21 -17.32
CA ASN A 3 12.73 -6.90 -18.67
C ASN A 3 11.21 -7.04 -18.93
N GLY A 4 10.35 -6.54 -18.04
CA GLY A 4 8.91 -6.38 -18.34
C GLY A 4 8.08 -7.67 -18.30
N LEU A 5 8.62 -8.76 -17.72
CA LEU A 5 7.80 -9.88 -17.27
C LEU A 5 7.18 -9.53 -15.91
N ILE A 6 5.88 -9.23 -15.90
CA ILE A 6 5.10 -9.16 -14.65
C ILE A 6 4.95 -10.60 -14.16
N THR A 7 5.93 -11.06 -13.38
CA THR A 7 5.87 -12.37 -12.75
C THR A 7 5.00 -12.22 -11.53
N LEU A 8 3.72 -12.57 -11.62
CA LEU A 8 2.90 -12.77 -10.43
C LEU A 8 3.32 -14.09 -9.79
N ASN A 9 4.49 -14.09 -9.15
CA ASN A 9 4.98 -15.29 -8.51
C ASN A 9 4.15 -15.49 -7.25
N VAL A 10 3.31 -16.54 -7.23
CA VAL A 10 2.62 -16.99 -6.01
C VAL A 10 3.65 -17.34 -4.91
N ALA A 11 4.94 -17.50 -5.25
CA ALA A 11 6.05 -17.59 -4.32
C ALA A 11 6.81 -16.26 -4.06
N GLU A 12 6.59 -15.16 -4.80
CA GLU A 12 6.86 -13.80 -4.27
C GLU A 12 5.74 -13.36 -3.32
N ALA A 13 4.80 -14.25 -2.98
CA ALA A 13 4.04 -14.21 -1.72
C ALA A 13 4.84 -14.82 -0.54
N ASP A 14 6.06 -15.32 -0.77
CA ASP A 14 7.02 -15.67 0.29
C ASP A 14 7.73 -14.39 0.76
N SER A 15 7.14 -13.74 1.74
CA SER A 15 8.00 -13.41 2.86
C SER A 15 7.45 -14.26 3.98
N ALA A 16 8.21 -15.20 4.50
CA ALA A 16 7.91 -15.85 5.78
C ALA A 16 7.56 -14.84 6.91
N GLU A 17 7.86 -13.54 6.73
CA GLU A 17 7.42 -12.42 7.57
C GLU A 17 6.06 -11.77 7.22
N ARG A 18 5.46 -12.07 6.05
CA ARG A 18 4.16 -11.55 5.59
C ARG A 18 3.02 -12.20 6.33
N GLU A 19 3.10 -13.51 6.55
CA GLU A 19 2.07 -14.24 7.30
C GLU A 19 2.09 -13.83 8.78
N ARG A 20 3.29 -13.57 9.34
CA ARG A 20 3.43 -13.07 10.71
C ARG A 20 2.79 -11.69 10.88
N ARG A 21 3.01 -10.76 9.94
CA ARG A 21 2.39 -9.42 9.97
C ARG A 21 0.90 -9.38 9.59
N ARG A 22 0.44 -10.33 8.76
CA ARG A 22 -0.99 -10.46 8.40
C ARG A 22 -1.87 -10.73 9.62
N ILE A 23 -1.35 -11.50 10.57
CA ILE A 23 -2.06 -11.90 11.79
C ILE A 23 -1.96 -10.81 12.88
N GLU A 24 -0.85 -10.06 12.94
CA GLU A 24 -0.62 -9.08 14.01
C GLU A 24 -1.21 -7.67 13.74
N MET A 25 -1.41 -7.24 12.49
CA MET A 25 -1.66 -5.82 12.18
C MET A 25 -3.02 -5.48 11.59
N GLY A 26 -3.98 -6.41 11.53
CA GLY A 26 -5.40 -6.09 11.33
C GLY A 26 -5.80 -5.23 10.11
N GLU A 27 -4.90 -5.01 9.13
CA GLU A 27 -5.15 -4.13 8.00
C GLU A 27 -5.47 -4.90 6.73
N ASN A 28 -6.72 -4.70 6.29
CA ASN A 28 -7.39 -5.46 5.25
C ASN A 28 -7.27 -4.80 3.87
N TYR A 29 -6.09 -4.27 3.51
CA TYR A 29 -5.89 -3.53 2.25
C TYR A 29 -5.01 -4.21 1.21
N ARG A 30 -4.31 -5.31 1.53
CA ARG A 30 -3.56 -6.09 0.53
C ARG A 30 -4.39 -7.24 -0.07
N THR A 31 -5.35 -6.85 -0.89
CA THR A 31 -6.00 -7.76 -1.84
C THR A 31 -5.06 -8.04 -3.02
N LEU A 32 -5.22 -9.18 -3.70
CA LEU A 32 -4.46 -9.49 -4.93
C LEU A 32 -4.58 -8.37 -5.97
N LEU A 33 -5.75 -7.73 -6.04
CA LEU A 33 -6.01 -6.62 -6.95
C LEU A 33 -5.20 -5.37 -6.59
N GLY A 34 -5.03 -5.07 -5.30
CA GLY A 34 -4.18 -3.97 -4.84
C GLY A 34 -2.71 -4.18 -5.24
N HIS A 35 -2.19 -5.39 -5.01
CA HIS A 35 -0.82 -5.73 -5.41
C HIS A 35 -0.65 -5.67 -6.93
N PHE A 36 -1.61 -6.18 -7.71
CA PHE A 36 -1.55 -6.07 -9.17
C PHE A 36 -1.49 -4.62 -9.66
N ARG A 37 -2.26 -3.70 -9.05
CA ARG A 37 -2.20 -2.26 -9.39
C ARG A 37 -0.84 -1.63 -9.04
N HIS A 38 -0.22 -2.06 -7.95
CA HIS A 38 1.14 -1.64 -7.58
C HIS A 38 2.18 -2.07 -8.62
N GLU A 39 2.16 -3.36 -9.00
CA GLU A 39 3.07 -3.87 -10.05
C GLU A 39 2.85 -3.19 -11.41
N LEU A 40 1.59 -2.84 -11.72
CA LEU A 40 1.27 -2.06 -12.90
C LEU A 40 1.89 -0.66 -12.84
N GLY A 41 1.96 -0.05 -11.66
CA GLY A 41 2.66 1.21 -11.42
C GLY A 41 4.14 1.14 -11.78
N HIS A 42 4.85 0.11 -11.31
CA HIS A 42 6.25 -0.12 -11.71
C HIS A 42 6.41 -0.34 -13.22
N TYR A 43 5.52 -1.14 -13.82
CA TYR A 43 5.55 -1.36 -15.26
C TYR A 43 5.38 -0.06 -16.07
N TYR A 44 4.46 0.83 -15.65
CA TYR A 44 4.30 2.12 -16.31
C TYR A 44 5.46 3.07 -16.03
N TRP A 45 6.10 3.00 -14.87
CA TRP A 45 7.32 3.76 -14.61
C TRP A 45 8.43 3.40 -15.60
N ASP A 46 8.64 2.10 -15.82
CA ASP A 46 9.61 1.57 -16.79
C ASP A 46 9.33 2.04 -18.23
N ARG A 47 8.05 2.21 -18.58
CA ARG A 47 7.62 2.56 -19.95
C ARG A 47 7.57 4.06 -20.20
N LEU A 48 7.24 4.85 -19.17
CA LEU A 48 6.95 6.28 -19.32
C LEU A 48 8.07 7.17 -18.78
N ILE A 49 8.85 6.69 -17.81
CA ILE A 49 9.75 7.54 -17.02
C ILE A 49 11.21 7.11 -17.19
N ARG A 50 11.55 5.82 -17.01
CA ARG A 50 12.94 5.34 -16.90
C ARG A 50 13.88 5.85 -17.99
N ASP A 51 13.42 5.81 -19.23
CA ASP A 51 14.23 6.13 -20.41
C ASP A 51 13.97 7.56 -20.95
N ASP A 52 13.17 8.38 -20.25
CA ASP A 52 12.90 9.79 -20.57
C ASP A 52 13.60 10.73 -19.56
N PRO A 53 14.62 11.50 -19.98
CA PRO A 53 15.29 12.46 -19.11
C PRO A 53 14.37 13.51 -18.50
N GLN A 54 13.35 13.98 -19.22
CA GLN A 54 12.40 14.97 -18.69
C GLN A 54 11.44 14.33 -17.69
N GLY A 55 10.95 13.13 -18.00
CA GLY A 55 10.18 12.29 -17.09
C GLY A 55 10.92 12.00 -15.78
N LEU A 56 12.21 11.67 -15.84
CA LEU A 56 13.04 11.47 -14.64
C LEU A 56 13.20 12.74 -13.81
N GLU A 57 13.39 13.90 -14.44
CA GLU A 57 13.48 15.17 -13.71
C GLU A 57 12.16 15.50 -12.99
N ALA A 58 11.04 15.35 -13.69
CA ALA A 58 9.70 15.56 -13.12
C ALA A 58 9.39 14.55 -12.00
N PHE A 59 9.75 13.28 -12.19
CA PHE A 59 9.64 12.25 -11.17
C PHE A 59 10.41 12.63 -9.91
N ARG A 60 11.68 13.01 -10.04
CA ARG A 60 12.54 13.34 -8.90
C ARG A 60 12.08 14.59 -8.15
N ALA A 61 11.48 15.55 -8.86
CA ALA A 61 10.89 16.74 -8.24
C ALA A 61 9.67 16.41 -7.36
N LEU A 62 8.96 15.31 -7.64
CA LEU A 62 7.74 14.92 -6.92
C LEU A 62 7.99 13.82 -5.88
N PHE A 63 8.66 12.74 -6.25
CA PHE A 63 8.81 11.52 -5.45
C PHE A 63 10.19 11.39 -4.79
N GLY A 64 11.18 12.17 -5.25
CA GLY A 64 12.56 12.08 -4.78
C GLY A 64 13.47 11.25 -5.69
N ASP A 65 14.72 11.08 -5.27
CA ASP A 65 15.78 10.47 -6.08
C ASP A 65 15.76 8.94 -6.02
N GLU A 66 15.31 8.30 -7.09
CA GLU A 66 15.22 6.85 -7.22
C GLU A 66 16.56 6.14 -7.33
N ARG A 67 17.66 6.87 -7.48
CA ARG A 67 19.01 6.29 -7.58
C ARG A 67 19.55 5.83 -6.22
N ALA A 68 18.82 6.10 -5.14
CA ALA A 68 19.13 5.52 -3.84
C ALA A 68 19.21 3.99 -3.96
N ASP A 69 20.12 3.36 -3.22
CA ASP A 69 20.23 1.91 -3.25
C ASP A 69 18.94 1.27 -2.70
N TYR A 70 18.21 0.62 -3.59
CA TYR A 70 16.89 0.09 -3.29
C TYR A 70 16.89 -0.91 -2.13
N GLU A 71 17.84 -1.85 -2.12
CA GLU A 71 17.93 -2.84 -1.05
C GLU A 71 18.26 -2.21 0.29
N GLN A 72 19.19 -1.23 0.30
CA GLN A 72 19.57 -0.53 1.50
C GLN A 72 18.41 0.31 2.05
N ALA A 73 17.65 0.98 1.17
CA ALA A 73 16.48 1.75 1.54
C ALA A 73 15.40 0.87 2.18
N LEU A 74 15.10 -0.29 1.58
CA LEU A 74 14.16 -1.26 2.16
C LEU A 74 14.65 -1.82 3.50
N LYS A 75 15.94 -2.16 3.63
CA LYS A 75 16.51 -2.62 4.90
C LYS A 75 16.37 -1.55 5.98
N ALA A 76 16.63 -0.28 5.67
CA ALA A 76 16.45 0.82 6.59
C ALA A 76 14.98 1.01 7.00
N TYR A 77 14.05 0.91 6.04
CA TYR A 77 12.62 0.98 6.30
C TYR A 77 12.14 -0.18 7.20
N TYR A 78 12.55 -1.43 6.94
CA TYR A 78 12.14 -2.54 7.80
C TYR A 78 12.75 -2.48 9.20
N ALA A 79 13.92 -1.87 9.36
CA ALA A 79 14.55 -1.68 10.66
C ALA A 79 13.88 -0.57 11.49
N ASN A 80 13.45 0.52 10.84
CA ASN A 80 13.05 1.74 11.55
C ASN A 80 11.56 2.12 11.37
N GLY A 81 10.89 1.57 10.37
CA GLY A 81 9.55 1.97 9.94
C GLY A 81 9.52 3.33 9.23
N ALA A 82 8.30 3.79 8.94
CA ALA A 82 8.05 5.14 8.46
C ALA A 82 8.15 6.17 9.60
N ALA A 83 8.50 7.42 9.27
CA ALA A 83 8.47 8.53 10.23
C ALA A 83 7.04 8.75 10.77
N PRO A 84 6.84 9.18 12.04
CA PRO A 84 5.50 9.28 12.63
C PRO A 84 4.49 10.18 11.90
N ASP A 85 4.97 11.10 11.07
CA ASP A 85 4.21 12.09 10.31
C ASP A 85 4.11 11.75 8.80
N TRP A 86 4.40 10.51 8.41
CA TRP A 86 4.41 10.08 7.01
C TRP A 86 3.11 10.37 6.24
N GLN A 87 1.96 10.34 6.91
CA GLN A 87 0.63 10.56 6.31
C GLN A 87 0.48 11.96 5.70
N GLN A 88 1.32 12.91 6.09
CA GLN A 88 1.28 14.26 5.55
C GLN A 88 1.79 14.34 4.10
N ASN A 89 2.63 13.38 3.69
CA ASN A 89 3.34 13.44 2.41
C ASN A 89 3.19 12.18 1.56
N HIS A 90 2.79 11.04 2.13
CA HIS A 90 2.74 9.76 1.43
C HIS A 90 1.39 9.05 1.60
N ILE A 91 1.01 8.27 0.59
CA ILE A 91 -0.26 7.55 0.57
C ILE A 91 -0.26 6.30 1.46
N SER A 92 0.92 5.78 1.79
CA SER A 92 1.12 4.66 2.71
C SER A 92 2.44 4.79 3.46
N ALA A 93 2.57 4.10 4.60
CA ALA A 93 3.86 4.00 5.28
C ALA A 93 4.93 3.34 4.39
N TYR A 94 4.54 2.40 3.54
CA TYR A 94 5.48 1.69 2.66
C TYR A 94 6.00 2.58 1.52
N ALA A 95 5.21 3.54 1.06
CA ALA A 95 5.66 4.56 0.10
C ALA A 95 6.88 5.36 0.60
N THR A 96 7.08 5.51 1.92
CA THR A 96 8.27 6.18 2.45
C THR A 96 9.56 5.37 2.28
N SER A 97 9.46 4.11 1.88
CA SER A 97 10.62 3.19 1.84
C SER A 97 11.57 3.50 0.68
N HIS A 98 11.06 3.99 -0.44
CA HIS A 98 11.84 4.36 -1.61
C HIS A 98 11.00 5.20 -2.60
N PRO A 99 11.56 6.20 -3.29
CA PRO A 99 10.82 7.00 -4.29
C PRO A 99 10.10 6.17 -5.36
N TRP A 100 10.71 5.05 -5.77
CA TRP A 100 10.11 4.13 -6.75
C TRP A 100 8.88 3.40 -6.19
N GLU A 101 8.85 3.12 -4.88
CA GLU A 101 7.71 2.52 -4.18
C GLU A 101 6.60 3.54 -3.97
N ASP A 102 6.96 4.80 -3.65
CA ASP A 102 6.00 5.89 -3.53
C ASP A 102 5.20 6.11 -4.82
N TRP A 103 5.89 6.06 -5.97
CA TRP A 103 5.24 6.08 -7.27
C TRP A 103 4.27 4.91 -7.46
N ALA A 104 4.69 3.68 -7.17
CA ALA A 104 3.86 2.49 -7.38
C ALA A 104 2.63 2.48 -6.46
N GLU A 105 2.79 2.86 -5.20
CA GLU A 105 1.69 3.02 -4.23
C GLU A 105 0.72 4.13 -4.66
N THR A 106 1.25 5.28 -5.09
CA THR A 106 0.44 6.41 -5.58
C THR A 106 -0.32 6.03 -6.85
N PHE A 107 0.32 5.34 -7.78
CA PHE A 107 -0.31 4.85 -9.01
C PHE A 107 -1.43 3.85 -8.71
N ALA A 108 -1.17 2.91 -7.79
CA ALA A 108 -2.17 1.93 -7.37
C ALA A 108 -3.39 2.60 -6.72
N HIS A 109 -3.15 3.62 -5.89
CA HIS A 109 -4.21 4.38 -5.25
C HIS A 109 -5.01 5.21 -6.26
N HIS A 110 -4.34 5.82 -7.24
CA HIS A 110 -5.00 6.53 -8.33
C HIS A 110 -5.94 5.63 -9.13
N LEU A 111 -5.51 4.41 -9.47
CA LEU A 111 -6.36 3.42 -10.12
C LEU A 111 -7.52 2.99 -9.22
N HIS A 112 -7.29 2.81 -7.92
CA HIS A 112 -8.37 2.46 -6.99
C HIS A 112 -9.48 3.53 -6.96
N ILE A 113 -9.11 4.82 -6.89
CA ILE A 113 -10.07 5.93 -6.94
C ILE A 113 -10.80 5.94 -8.29
N THR A 114 -10.06 5.84 -9.39
CA THR A 114 -10.63 5.92 -10.74
C THR A 114 -11.61 4.77 -10.99
N ASP A 115 -11.22 3.53 -10.69
CA ASP A 115 -12.07 2.35 -10.82
C ASP A 115 -13.36 2.48 -9.99
N THR A 116 -13.24 3.05 -8.78
CA THR A 116 -14.40 3.27 -7.90
C THR A 116 -15.36 4.30 -8.50
N LEU A 117 -14.84 5.41 -9.03
CA LEU A 117 -15.64 6.44 -9.68
C LEU A 117 -16.30 5.95 -10.97
N GLU A 118 -15.59 5.15 -11.76
CA GLU A 118 -16.14 4.50 -12.97
C GLU A 118 -17.27 3.53 -12.62
N MET A 119 -17.11 2.73 -11.56
CA MET A 119 -18.17 1.84 -11.07
C MET A 119 -19.42 2.62 -10.62
N VAL A 120 -19.23 3.70 -9.87
CA VAL A 120 -20.32 4.58 -9.42
C VAL A 120 -21.09 5.13 -10.62
N HIS A 121 -20.37 5.64 -11.63
CA HIS A 121 -20.97 6.15 -12.85
C HIS A 121 -21.71 5.07 -13.64
N ALA A 122 -21.08 3.91 -13.86
CA ALA A 122 -21.65 2.80 -14.62
C ALA A 122 -22.92 2.22 -13.99
N LEU A 123 -23.01 2.22 -12.65
CA LEU A 123 -24.15 1.70 -11.91
C LEU A 123 -25.20 2.77 -11.56
N SER A 124 -25.03 4.01 -12.05
CA SER A 124 -25.89 5.15 -11.71
C SER A 124 -26.05 5.34 -10.20
N PHE A 125 -25.02 5.01 -9.43
CA PHE A 125 -25.07 5.27 -7.99
C PHE A 125 -25.00 6.78 -7.77
N PRO A 126 -25.94 7.37 -7.01
CA PRO A 126 -25.78 8.75 -6.60
C PRO A 126 -24.52 8.82 -5.73
N LEU A 127 -23.56 9.66 -6.12
CA LEU A 127 -22.57 10.19 -5.19
C LEU A 127 -23.36 10.99 -4.16
N GLY A 128 -23.82 10.33 -3.10
CA GLY A 128 -24.34 10.99 -1.92
C GLY A 128 -23.32 12.06 -1.57
N ARG A 129 -23.78 13.32 -1.47
CA ARG A 129 -22.97 14.46 -1.05
C ARG A 129 -22.07 13.94 0.06
N LEU A 130 -20.76 13.82 -0.22
CA LEU A 130 -19.78 13.55 0.81
C LEU A 130 -19.99 14.71 1.78
N GLU A 131 -20.73 14.49 2.85
CA GLU A 131 -20.71 15.41 3.98
C GLU A 131 -19.25 15.39 4.37
N THR A 132 -18.55 16.48 4.05
CA THR A 132 -17.19 16.69 4.52
C THR A 132 -17.32 16.71 6.03
N VAL A 133 -17.08 15.56 6.64
CA VAL A 133 -16.90 15.44 8.06
C VAL A 133 -15.71 16.35 8.35
N ASP A 134 -15.88 17.33 9.23
CA ASP A 134 -14.77 18.21 9.64
C ASP A 134 -13.55 17.35 9.94
N ALA A 135 -12.34 17.82 9.60
CA ALA A 135 -11.12 17.04 9.82
C ALA A 135 -10.97 16.54 11.28
N ASP A 136 -11.57 17.26 12.22
CA ASP A 136 -11.61 16.93 13.66
C ASP A 136 -12.72 15.94 14.05
N ALA A 137 -13.66 15.66 13.16
CA ALA A 137 -14.77 14.73 13.36
C ALA A 137 -14.50 13.33 12.81
N ILE A 138 -13.35 13.09 12.17
CA ILE A 138 -12.83 11.73 11.94
C ILE A 138 -12.29 11.21 13.28
N PRO A 139 -12.90 10.20 13.91
CA PRO A 139 -12.31 9.58 15.08
C PRO A 139 -10.94 9.03 14.67
N ARG A 140 -9.87 9.35 15.40
CA ARG A 140 -8.49 8.86 15.16
C ARG A 140 -8.32 7.33 15.23
N GLY A 141 -9.40 6.56 15.16
CA GLY A 141 -9.43 5.10 15.26
C GLY A 141 -10.05 4.38 14.05
N ASP A 142 -10.28 5.06 12.92
CA ASP A 142 -10.87 4.44 11.72
C ASP A 142 -9.88 4.24 10.56
N THR A 143 -8.58 4.45 10.78
CA THR A 143 -7.55 3.95 9.85
C THR A 143 -7.15 2.50 10.12
N GLY A 144 -7.74 1.85 11.12
CA GLY A 144 -7.39 0.50 11.54
C GLY A 144 -7.89 0.29 12.97
N GLY A 145 -8.76 -0.71 13.15
CA GLY A 145 -9.58 -0.89 14.35
C GLY A 145 -8.80 -0.83 15.67
N ARG A 146 -9.49 -0.38 16.73
CA ARG A 146 -9.04 -0.57 18.11
C ARG A 146 -8.56 -2.01 18.29
N LEU A 147 -7.34 -2.18 18.79
CA LEU A 147 -6.84 -3.45 19.33
C LEU A 147 -7.91 -4.01 20.27
N GLN A 148 -8.65 -5.00 19.82
CA GLN A 148 -9.38 -5.86 20.74
C GLN A 148 -8.34 -6.70 21.47
N PRO A 149 -8.45 -6.87 22.80
CA PRO A 149 -7.62 -7.83 23.49
C PRO A 149 -7.78 -9.20 22.83
N ALA A 150 -6.69 -9.95 22.74
CA ALA A 150 -6.70 -11.30 22.18
C ALA A 150 -7.83 -12.12 22.83
N PRO A 151 -8.58 -12.93 22.05
CA PRO A 151 -9.54 -13.85 22.65
C PRO A 151 -8.78 -14.74 23.64
N THR A 152 -9.28 -14.80 24.88
CA THR A 152 -8.78 -15.72 25.89
C THR A 152 -8.94 -17.14 25.36
N ASP A 153 -7.89 -17.97 25.52
CA ASP A 153 -7.94 -19.38 25.15
C ASP A 153 -9.23 -20.03 25.68
N PRO A 154 -9.94 -20.83 24.87
CA PRO A 154 -11.05 -21.61 25.37
C PRO A 154 -10.53 -22.55 26.47
N ASP A 155 -11.30 -22.64 27.56
CA ASP A 155 -11.05 -23.59 28.64
C ASP A 155 -10.82 -24.99 28.03
N PRO A 156 -9.76 -25.74 28.44
CA PRO A 156 -9.51 -27.05 27.88
C PRO A 156 -10.72 -27.95 28.11
N ALA A 157 -11.27 -28.48 27.02
CA ALA A 157 -12.36 -29.45 27.09
C ALA A 157 -11.93 -30.64 27.95
N PRO A 158 -12.80 -31.18 28.83
CA PRO A 158 -12.46 -32.36 29.60
C PRO A 158 -12.29 -33.56 28.66
N GLU A 159 -11.10 -34.15 28.64
CA GLU A 159 -10.79 -35.42 27.98
C GLU A 159 -11.71 -36.53 28.52
N PRO A 160 -12.43 -37.28 27.67
CA PRO A 160 -13.15 -38.46 28.11
C PRO A 160 -12.18 -39.64 28.27
N PHE A 161 -12.28 -40.35 29.39
CA PHE A 161 -11.76 -41.72 29.51
C PHE A 161 -12.51 -42.67 28.56
#